data_AF-A0A7J9IC64-F1
#
_entry.id   AF-A0A7J9IC64-F1
#
_cell.length_a   1.000
_cell.length_b   1.000
_cell.length_c   1.000
_cell.angle_alpha   90.00
_cell.angle_beta   90.00
_cell.angle_gamma   90.00
#
_symmetry.space_group_name_H-M   'P 1'
#
loop_
_entity.id
_entity.type
_entity.pdbx_description
1 polymer ?
#
loop_
_entity_poly.entity_id
_entity_poly.type
_entity_poly.pdbx_seq_one_letter_code
_entity_poly.pdbx_strand_id
1 'polypeptide(L)'
;MNASTMCEYSKMEFLQGLQELSVDTVEKFRDKISYIRSELNDENKFHDIYNFAFSWAKEKGQKSMALNIAIGMWRLLFAEKKCPLLDHWCQFLQVLLKHSVLSISSCRT
;
A
#
# COMPACT_ATOMS: atom_id res chain seq x y z
N MET A 1 -10.75 8.44 -0.51
CA MET A 1 -10.41 7.50 -1.62
C MET A 1 -10.25 6.08 -1.06
N ASN A 2 -11.35 5.32 -0.96
CA ASN A 2 -11.39 3.99 -0.34
C ASN A 2 -11.54 2.89 -1.42
N ALA A 3 -10.53 2.74 -2.28
CA ALA A 3 -10.57 1.72 -3.33
C ALA A 3 -10.57 0.31 -2.73
N SER A 4 -11.43 -0.57 -3.25
CA SER A 4 -11.70 -1.87 -2.64
C SER A 4 -10.66 -2.94 -3.00
N THR A 5 -10.18 -2.95 -4.24
CA THR A 5 -9.29 -4.00 -4.77
C THR A 5 -8.17 -3.39 -5.61
N MET A 6 -6.96 -3.94 -5.53
CA MET A 6 -5.86 -3.56 -6.42
C MET A 6 -6.18 -3.85 -7.88
N CYS A 7 -5.72 -2.96 -8.78
CA CYS A 7 -5.97 -3.00 -10.23
C CYS A 7 -7.43 -2.81 -10.67
N GLU A 8 -8.34 -2.52 -9.74
CA GLU A 8 -9.73 -2.19 -10.02
C GLU A 8 -10.04 -0.81 -9.45
N TYR A 9 -10.79 -0.01 -10.21
CA TYR A 9 -11.33 1.24 -9.67
C TYR A 9 -12.69 1.54 -10.30
N SER A 10 -13.74 1.48 -9.50
CA SER A 10 -15.10 1.73 -9.96
C SER A 10 -15.37 3.23 -10.14
N LYS A 11 -16.37 3.55 -10.97
CA LYS A 11 -16.82 4.93 -11.18
C LYS A 11 -17.21 5.61 -9.86
N MET A 12 -17.88 4.89 -8.96
CA MET A 12 -18.33 5.45 -7.69
C MET A 12 -17.16 5.76 -6.77
N GLU A 13 -16.19 4.85 -6.63
CA GLU A 13 -15.01 5.09 -5.81
C GLU A 13 -14.18 6.27 -6.35
N PHE A 14 -14.06 6.38 -7.68
CA PHE A 14 -13.40 7.51 -8.32
C PHE A 14 -14.08 8.85 -8.02
N LEU A 15 -15.40 8.95 -8.26
CA LEU A 15 -16.15 10.19 -8.05
C LEU A 15 -16.18 10.60 -6.58
N GLN A 16 -16.48 9.66 -5.68
CA GLN A 16 -16.49 9.93 -4.24
C GLN A 16 -15.09 10.33 -3.75
N GLY A 17 -14.06 9.62 -4.22
CA GLY A 17 -12.68 9.90 -3.85
C GLY A 17 -12.21 11.30 -4.24
N LEU A 18 -12.56 11.76 -5.45
CA LEU A 18 -12.26 13.11 -5.89
C LEU A 18 -13.05 14.18 -5.12
N GLN A 19 -14.31 13.91 -4.81
CA GLN A 19 -15.15 14.80 -4.02
C GLN A 19 -14.59 14.98 -2.60
N GLU A 20 -14.21 13.89 -1.93
CA GLU A 20 -13.56 13.92 -0.60
C GLU A 20 -12.24 14.72 -0.62
N LEU A 21 -11.50 14.65 -1.73
CA LEU A 21 -10.25 15.39 -1.91
C LEU A 21 -10.46 16.84 -2.36
N SER A 22 -11.70 17.24 -2.66
CA SER A 22 -12.03 18.55 -3.26
C SER A 22 -11.26 18.82 -4.56
N VAL A 23 -11.11 17.79 -5.39
CA VAL A 23 -10.41 17.85 -6.68
C VAL A 23 -11.41 17.69 -7.82
N ASP A 24 -11.45 18.67 -8.72
CA ASP A 24 -12.35 18.71 -9.89
C ASP A 24 -11.60 18.82 -11.23
N THR A 25 -10.27 18.92 -11.19
CA THR A 25 -9.39 19.15 -12.34
C THR A 25 -8.11 18.34 -12.18
N VAL A 26 -7.47 18.01 -13.31
CA VAL A 26 -6.23 17.21 -13.32
C VAL A 26 -5.09 17.98 -12.65
N GLU A 27 -5.07 19.29 -12.78
CA GLU A 27 -4.08 20.19 -12.18
C GLU A 27 -4.18 20.13 -10.66
N LYS A 28 -5.38 20.33 -10.09
CA LYS A 28 -5.60 20.17 -8.64
C LYS A 28 -5.24 18.77 -8.15
N PHE A 29 -5.50 17.73 -8.97
CA PHE A 29 -5.11 16.37 -8.62
C PHE A 29 -3.59 16.24 -8.49
N ARG A 30 -2.83 16.77 -9.47
CA ARG A 30 -1.36 16.76 -9.45
C ARG A 30 -0.80 17.50 -8.24
N ASP A 31 -1.36 18.66 -7.92
CA ASP A 31 -0.94 19.45 -6.75
C ASP A 31 -1.23 18.68 -5.45
N LYS A 32 -2.37 17.99 -5.39
CA LYS A 32 -2.77 17.19 -4.22
C LYS A 32 -1.85 15.98 -3.99
N ILE A 33 -1.21 15.42 -5.02
CA ILE A 33 -0.27 14.29 -4.86
C ILE A 33 0.88 14.66 -3.91
N SER A 34 1.44 15.86 -4.06
CA SER A 34 2.55 16.32 -3.19
C SER A 34 2.11 16.41 -1.73
N TYR A 35 0.90 16.92 -1.48
CA TYR A 35 0.29 16.94 -0.16
C TYR A 35 0.11 15.52 0.39
N ILE A 36 -0.51 14.61 -0.37
CA ILE A 36 -0.74 13.23 0.07
C ILE A 36 0.57 12.51 0.39
N ARG A 37 1.65 12.75 -0.38
CA ARG A 37 2.98 12.21 -0.06
C ARG A 37 3.53 12.74 1.26
N SER A 38 3.34 14.02 1.56
CA SER A 38 3.80 14.60 2.84
C SER A 38 3.11 13.98 4.05
N GLU A 39 1.88 13.50 3.90
CA GLU A 39 1.11 12.84 4.96
C GLU A 39 1.73 11.48 5.37
N LEU A 40 2.55 10.86 4.51
CA LEU A 40 3.29 9.62 4.85
C LEU A 40 4.36 9.82 5.93
N ASN A 41 4.71 11.07 6.23
CA ASN A 41 5.63 11.38 7.33
C ASN A 41 4.97 11.29 8.71
N ASP A 42 3.64 11.36 8.77
CA ASP A 42 2.89 11.13 10.00
C ASP A 42 2.82 9.61 10.27
N GLU A 43 3.27 9.19 11.45
CA GLU A 43 3.38 7.77 11.79
C GLU A 43 2.01 7.07 11.89
N ASN A 44 0.97 7.77 12.36
CA ASN A 44 -0.37 7.19 12.47
C ASN A 44 -0.97 7.01 11.07
N LYS A 45 -0.85 8.03 10.21
CA LYS A 45 -1.32 7.93 8.82
C LYS A 45 -0.56 6.86 8.06
N PHE A 46 0.76 6.77 8.25
CA PHE A 46 1.58 5.72 7.65
C PHE A 46 1.12 4.33 8.09
N HIS A 47 0.87 4.14 9.39
CA HIS A 47 0.36 2.88 9.92
C HIS A 47 -0.99 2.49 9.31
N ASP A 48 -1.91 3.44 9.16
CA ASP A 48 -3.21 3.20 8.53
C ASP A 48 -3.06 2.82 7.04
N ILE A 49 -2.20 3.52 6.30
CA ILE A 49 -1.90 3.23 4.89
C ILE A 49 -1.22 1.87 4.75
N TYR A 50 -0.29 1.52 5.64
CA TYR A 50 0.38 0.23 5.65
C TYR A 50 -0.63 -0.92 5.82
N ASN A 51 -1.56 -0.80 6.77
CA ASN A 51 -2.60 -1.80 7.01
C ASN A 51 -3.61 -1.88 5.86
N PHE A 52 -3.99 -0.74 5.29
CA PHE A 52 -4.86 -0.67 4.12
C PHE A 52 -4.22 -1.38 2.91
N ALA A 53 -2.96 -1.07 2.61
CA ALA A 53 -2.21 -1.60 1.48
C ALA A 53 -2.20 -3.13 1.43
N PHE A 54 -2.06 -3.78 2.59
CA PHE A 54 -2.11 -5.24 2.66
C PHE A 54 -3.50 -5.80 2.28
N SER A 55 -4.56 -5.22 2.87
CA SER A 55 -5.92 -5.68 2.62
C SER A 55 -6.40 -5.38 1.20
N TRP A 56 -5.89 -4.30 0.61
CA TRP A 56 -6.20 -3.86 -0.74
C TRP A 56 -5.50 -4.70 -1.83
N ALA A 57 -4.24 -5.09 -1.61
CA ALA A 57 -3.45 -5.81 -2.61
C ALA A 57 -3.60 -7.34 -2.56
N LYS A 58 -4.22 -7.90 -1.51
CA LYS A 58 -4.47 -9.35 -1.45
C LYS A 58 -5.68 -9.72 -2.31
N GLU A 59 -5.66 -10.95 -2.85
CA GLU A 59 -6.77 -11.45 -3.64
C GLU A 59 -8.03 -11.67 -2.77
N LYS A 60 -9.21 -11.39 -3.34
CA LYS A 60 -10.49 -11.48 -2.63
C LYS A 60 -10.73 -12.91 -2.15
N GLY A 61 -11.07 -13.05 -0.87
CA GLY A 61 -11.28 -14.37 -0.23
C GLY A 61 -10.01 -15.03 0.30
N GLN A 62 -8.82 -14.51 -0.01
CA GLN A 62 -7.57 -15.00 0.55
C GLN A 62 -7.23 -14.32 1.87
N LYS A 63 -6.67 -15.10 2.81
CA LYS A 63 -6.14 -14.59 4.09
C LYS A 63 -4.70 -14.08 3.95
N SER A 64 -4.04 -14.46 2.87
CA SER A 64 -2.61 -14.27 2.64
C SER A 64 -2.35 -13.65 1.26
N MET A 65 -1.19 -13.02 1.11
CA MET A 65 -0.76 -12.35 -0.11
C MET A 65 0.42 -13.10 -0.72
N ALA A 66 0.49 -13.13 -2.05
CA ALA A 66 1.65 -13.70 -2.75
C ALA A 66 2.92 -12.92 -2.40
N LEU A 67 4.03 -13.64 -2.17
CA LEU A 67 5.28 -13.07 -1.67
C LEU A 67 5.83 -11.96 -2.58
N ASN A 68 5.76 -12.15 -3.89
CA ASN A 68 6.21 -11.16 -4.88
C ASN A 68 5.40 -9.85 -4.77
N ILE A 69 4.09 -9.93 -4.53
CA ILE A 69 3.23 -8.76 -4.32
C ILE A 69 3.59 -8.08 -3.00
N ALA A 70 3.74 -8.85 -1.92
CA ALA A 70 4.13 -8.31 -0.61
C ALA A 70 5.47 -7.54 -0.67
N ILE A 71 6.47 -8.11 -1.35
CA ILE A 71 7.77 -7.45 -1.58
C ILE A 71 7.62 -6.15 -2.38
N GLY A 72 6.81 -6.17 -3.45
CA GLY A 72 6.51 -4.97 -4.23
C GLY A 72 5.86 -3.88 -3.36
N MET A 73 4.89 -4.25 -2.53
CA MET A 73 4.19 -3.33 -1.63
C MET A 73 5.12 -2.74 -0.57
N TRP A 74 5.96 -3.54 0.08
CA TRP A 74 6.93 -3.00 1.04
C TRP A 74 7.91 -2.03 0.38
N ARG A 75 8.46 -2.38 -0.79
CA ARG A 75 9.34 -1.47 -1.53
C ARG A 75 8.66 -0.16 -1.90
N LEU A 76 7.38 -0.20 -2.25
CA LEU A 76 6.59 0.99 -2.57
C LEU A 76 6.33 1.86 -1.34
N LEU A 77 5.87 1.27 -0.24
CA LEU A 77 5.53 1.99 1.00
C LEU A 77 6.75 2.65 1.64
N PHE A 78 7.91 2.00 1.56
CA PHE A 78 9.17 2.50 2.11
C PHE A 78 10.05 3.21 1.07
N ALA A 79 9.53 3.50 -0.13
CA ALA A 79 10.29 4.24 -1.15
C ALA A 79 10.70 5.63 -0.67
N GLU A 80 9.77 6.32 0.01
CA GLU A 80 9.99 7.67 0.56
C GLU A 80 10.56 7.62 1.99
N LYS A 81 10.39 6.50 2.70
CA LYS A 81 10.85 6.30 4.09
C LYS A 81 12.00 5.28 4.13
N LYS A 82 13.23 5.77 4.27
CA LYS A 82 14.42 4.91 4.35
C LYS A 82 14.30 3.92 5.52
N CYS A 83 14.16 2.64 5.18
CA CYS A 83 14.26 1.53 6.11
C CYS A 83 15.52 0.72 5.76
N PRO A 84 16.63 0.88 6.50
CA PRO A 84 17.91 0.22 6.18
C PRO A 84 17.83 -1.32 6.13
N LEU A 85 16.87 -1.89 6.83
CA LEU A 85 16.68 -3.35 6.93
C LEU A 85 15.76 -3.91 5.83
N LEU A 86 15.12 -3.05 5.03
CA LEU A 86 14.11 -3.49 4.08
C LEU A 86 14.67 -4.45 3.03
N ASP A 87 15.84 -4.16 2.48
CA ASP A 87 16.43 -5.01 1.44
C ASP A 87 16.86 -6.37 1.99
N HIS A 88 17.48 -6.37 3.17
CA HIS A 88 17.83 -7.59 3.90
C HIS A 88 16.59 -8.42 4.22
N TRP A 89 15.50 -7.78 4.65
CA TRP A 89 14.22 -8.43 4.89
C TRP A 89 13.62 -9.05 3.62
N CYS A 90 13.57 -8.29 2.52
CA CYS A 90 13.08 -8.78 1.24
C CYS A 90 13.90 -9.98 0.76
N GLN A 91 15.23 -9.91 0.86
CA GLN A 91 16.12 -10.99 0.47
C GLN A 91 15.92 -12.24 1.34
N PHE A 92 15.83 -12.06 2.66
CA PHE A 92 15.56 -13.14 3.60
C PHE A 92 14.26 -13.88 3.25
N LEU A 93 13.18 -13.14 3.00
CA LEU A 93 11.90 -13.73 2.62
C LEU A 93 11.97 -14.47 1.28
N GLN A 94 12.66 -13.92 0.29
CA GLN A 94 12.85 -14.59 -1.01
C GLN A 94 13.63 -15.90 -0.90
N VAL A 95 14.55 -16.03 0.06
CA VAL A 95 15.33 -17.24 0.27
C VAL A 95 14.52 -18.29 1.04
N LEU A 96 13.82 -17.88 2.11
CA LEU A 96 13.10 -18.81 2.99
C LEU A 96 11.75 -19.26 2.44
N LEU A 97 11.06 -18.43 1.65
CA LEU A 97 9.67 -18.63 1.29
C LEU A 97 9.48 -18.86 -0.20
N LYS A 98 10.51 -19.42 -0.87
CA LYS A 98 10.48 -19.75 -2.31
C LYS A 98 9.25 -20.56 -2.74
N HIS A 99 8.52 -21.19 -1.80
CA HIS A 99 7.39 -22.05 -2.08
C HIS A 99 6.13 -21.85 -1.19
N SER A 100 5.99 -20.77 -0.41
CA SER A 100 4.82 -20.66 0.51
C SER A 100 4.23 -19.24 0.68
N VAL A 101 2.90 -19.21 0.82
CA VAL A 101 2.04 -18.01 0.89
C VAL A 101 2.09 -17.40 2.30
N LEU A 102 2.38 -16.09 2.42
CA LEU A 102 2.51 -15.41 3.71
C LEU A 102 1.17 -14.87 4.25
N SER A 103 0.78 -15.29 5.46
CA SER A 103 -0.13 -14.53 6.32
C SER A 103 0.70 -13.46 7.04
N ILE A 104 0.54 -12.19 6.68
CA ILE A 104 1.31 -11.05 7.26
C ILE A 104 1.01 -10.82 8.75
N SER A 105 0.12 -11.61 9.36
CA SER A 105 -0.16 -11.59 10.79
C SER A 105 1.04 -11.90 11.72
N SER A 106 2.20 -12.35 11.19
CA SER A 106 3.40 -12.65 12.01
C SER A 106 4.47 -11.55 12.03
N CYS A 107 4.31 -10.43 11.32
CA CYS A 107 5.15 -9.25 11.52
C CYS A 107 4.44 -8.25 12.44
N ARG A 108 4.24 -8.63 13.71
CA ARG A 108 4.04 -7.63 14.77
C ARG A 108 5.41 -7.26 15.30
N THR A 109 5.70 -5.96 15.25
CA THR A 109 6.73 -5.33 16.07
C THR A 109 6.33 -5.41 17.54
#